data_AF-A0A0D2MNE6-F1
#
_entry.id   AF-A0A0D2MNE6-F1
#
_cell.length_a   1.000
_cell.length_b   1.000
_cell.length_c   1.000
_cell.angle_alpha   90.00
_cell.angle_beta   90.00
_cell.angle_gamma   90.00
#
_symmetry.space_group_name_H-M   'P 1'
#
loop_
_entity.id
_entity.type
_entity.pdbx_description
1 polymer ?
#
loop_
_entity_poly.entity_id
_entity_poly.type
_entity_poly.pdbx_seq_one_letter_code
_entity_poly.pdbx_strand_id
1 'polypeptide(L)'
;MADFAQVGQLLDDAIDYRVAQAVQQHVQPAVQQAVTAQLGTIVQAALQPIHRTLTQLQHDVAGLQQNMAGLQQSLSGLRQDVQTLGARQRNGVCCSSVLLGAVPIQWPHHGGGAMPAHIAGQPLPATGDEVQEATAPVVDGMLSLYGLPAGSSAGGLPQRRTALLAHAGIYV
;
A
#
# COMPACT_ATOMS: atom_id res chain seq x y z
N MET A 1 -21.28 66.87 -80.17
CA MET A 1 -20.45 65.66 -80.31
C MET A 1 -20.09 65.23 -78.91
N ALA A 2 -20.42 64.00 -78.50
CA ALA A 2 -20.01 63.52 -77.19
C ALA A 2 -18.48 63.52 -77.12
N ASP A 3 -17.93 64.01 -76.01
CA ASP A 3 -16.50 64.03 -75.75
C ASP A 3 -16.01 62.58 -75.58
N PHE A 4 -14.97 62.19 -76.33
CA PHE A 4 -14.37 60.86 -76.23
C PHE A 4 -13.87 60.55 -74.81
N ALA A 5 -13.49 61.56 -74.04
CA ALA A 5 -13.12 61.39 -72.63
C ALA A 5 -14.30 60.87 -71.79
N GLN A 6 -15.51 61.35 -72.06
CA GLN A 6 -16.72 60.96 -71.34
C GLN A 6 -17.16 59.54 -71.69
N VAL A 7 -16.95 59.12 -72.94
CA VAL A 7 -17.16 57.73 -73.38
C VAL A 7 -16.18 56.78 -72.70
N GLY A 8 -14.91 57.19 -72.57
CA GLY A 8 -13.89 56.43 -71.85
C GLY A 8 -14.24 56.20 -70.38
N GLN A 9 -14.69 57.23 -69.67
CA GLN A 9 -15.11 57.12 -68.27
C GLN A 9 -16.32 56.19 -68.09
N LEU A 10 -17.34 56.30 -68.94
CA LEU A 10 -18.51 55.43 -68.87
C LEU A 10 -18.18 53.95 -69.11
N LEU A 11 -17.20 53.67 -69.97
CA LEU A 11 -16.71 52.32 -70.22
C LEU A 11 -15.93 51.76 -69.01
N ASP A 12 -15.07 52.57 -68.40
CA ASP A 12 -14.33 52.18 -67.20
C ASP A 12 -15.28 51.87 -66.03
N ASP A 13 -16.26 52.75 -65.76
CA ASP A 13 -17.27 52.55 -64.72
C ASP A 13 -18.11 51.28 -64.96
N ALA A 14 -18.49 51.03 -66.23
CA ALA A 14 -19.26 49.84 -66.59
C ALA A 14 -18.44 48.55 -66.43
N ILE A 15 -17.13 48.59 -66.70
CA ILE A 15 -16.23 47.45 -66.49
C ILE A 15 -16.09 47.19 -64.99
N ASP A 16 -15.80 48.21 -64.18
CA ASP A 16 -15.66 48.09 -62.73
C ASP A 16 -16.94 47.54 -62.09
N TYR A 17 -18.11 48.04 -62.50
CA TYR A 17 -19.39 47.53 -62.02
C TYR A 17 -19.57 46.04 -62.34
N ARG A 18 -19.25 45.61 -63.57
CA ARG A 18 -19.38 44.21 -63.98
C ARG A 18 -18.38 43.31 -63.27
N VAL A 19 -17.17 43.78 -63.03
CA VAL A 19 -16.15 43.05 -62.25
C VAL A 19 -16.61 42.90 -60.81
N ALA A 20 -17.07 43.97 -60.16
CA ALA A 20 -17.60 43.93 -58.80
C ALA A 20 -18.80 42.97 -58.68
N GLN A 21 -19.71 43.01 -59.64
CA GLN A 21 -20.86 42.11 -59.69
C GLN A 21 -20.43 40.65 -59.86
N ALA A 22 -19.49 40.35 -60.77
CA ALA A 22 -18.99 39.00 -60.97
C ALA A 22 -18.26 38.44 -59.73
N VAL A 23 -17.52 39.31 -59.02
CA VAL A 23 -16.87 38.95 -57.74
C VAL A 23 -17.93 38.57 -56.69
N GLN A 24 -19.01 39.34 -56.58
CA GLN A 24 -20.07 39.06 -55.61
C GLN A 24 -20.89 37.81 -55.97
N GLN A 25 -21.23 37.64 -57.24
CA GLN A 25 -22.11 36.56 -57.69
C GLN A 25 -21.42 35.21 -57.77
N HIS A 26 -20.11 35.19 -58.04
CA HIS A 26 -19.41 33.94 -58.35
C HIS A 26 -18.21 33.70 -57.43
N VAL A 27 -17.36 34.71 -57.21
CA VAL A 27 -16.11 34.51 -56.47
C VAL A 27 -16.37 34.37 -54.98
N GLN A 28 -17.16 35.26 -54.38
CA GLN A 28 -17.45 35.23 -52.95
C GLN A 28 -18.13 33.94 -52.45
N PRO A 29 -19.23 33.46 -53.06
CA PRO A 29 -19.85 32.21 -52.60
C PRO A 29 -18.95 30.99 -52.84
N ALA A 30 -18.19 30.97 -53.94
CA ALA A 30 -17.25 29.89 -54.22
C ALA A 30 -16.10 29.85 -53.19
N VAL A 31 -15.53 31.01 -52.85
CA VAL A 31 -14.50 31.11 -51.81
C VAL A 31 -15.06 30.74 -50.45
N GLN A 32 -16.26 31.20 -50.07
CA GLN A 32 -16.89 30.80 -48.82
C GLN A 32 -17.10 29.29 -48.74
N GLN A 33 -17.69 28.68 -49.77
CA GLN A 33 -17.88 27.23 -49.80
C GLN A 33 -16.56 26.46 -49.72
N ALA A 34 -15.56 26.88 -50.49
CA ALA A 34 -14.24 26.25 -50.48
C ALA A 34 -13.57 26.35 -49.10
N VAL A 35 -13.59 27.54 -48.49
CA VAL A 35 -13.02 27.77 -47.16
C VAL A 35 -13.77 26.96 -46.10
N THR A 36 -15.10 26.98 -46.09
CA THR A 36 -15.90 26.20 -45.13
C THR A 36 -15.67 24.70 -45.28
N ALA A 37 -15.59 24.19 -46.51
CA ALA A 37 -15.31 22.77 -46.76
C ALA A 37 -13.90 22.38 -46.29
N GLN A 38 -12.88 23.16 -46.67
CA GLN A 38 -11.49 22.90 -46.29
C GLN A 38 -11.29 22.97 -44.77
N LEU A 39 -11.81 24.02 -44.12
CA LEU A 39 -11.75 24.14 -42.67
C LEU A 39 -12.50 23.00 -41.98
N GLY A 40 -13.68 22.62 -42.49
CA GLY A 40 -14.41 21.46 -41.99
C GLY A 40 -13.58 20.18 -42.00
N THR A 41 -12.90 19.89 -43.13
CA THR A 41 -12.00 18.74 -43.23
C THR A 41 -10.79 18.84 -42.30
N ILE A 42 -10.15 20.01 -42.20
CA ILE A 42 -8.98 20.21 -41.33
C ILE A 42 -9.38 20.03 -39.86
N VAL A 43 -10.47 20.66 -39.43
CA VAL A 43 -10.99 20.56 -38.06
C VAL A 43 -11.38 19.12 -37.74
N GLN A 44 -12.08 18.43 -38.65
CA GLN A 44 -12.47 17.04 -38.45
C GLN A 44 -11.24 16.13 -38.32
N ALA A 45 -10.24 16.30 -39.18
CA ALA A 45 -9.00 15.53 -39.14
C ALA A 45 -8.19 15.79 -37.86
N ALA A 46 -8.16 17.04 -37.38
CA ALA A 46 -7.46 17.42 -36.16
C ALA A 46 -8.18 16.92 -34.89
N LEU A 47 -9.51 16.93 -34.87
CA LEU A 47 -10.29 16.55 -33.68
C LEU A 47 -10.46 15.03 -33.52
N GLN A 48 -10.46 14.25 -34.60
CA GLN A 48 -10.58 12.79 -34.51
C GLN A 48 -9.53 12.11 -33.60
N PRO A 49 -8.22 12.36 -33.76
CA PRO A 49 -7.23 11.74 -32.88
C PRO A 49 -7.39 12.19 -31.43
N ILE A 50 -7.70 13.48 -31.20
CA ILE A 50 -7.94 14.02 -29.86
C ILE A 50 -9.11 13.29 -29.19
N HIS A 51 -10.22 13.09 -29.92
CA HIS A 51 -11.38 12.37 -29.40
C HIS A 51 -11.03 10.93 -29.03
N ARG A 52 -10.31 10.20 -29.90
CA ARG A 52 -9.87 8.83 -29.60
C ARG A 52 -8.99 8.76 -28.35
N THR A 53 -8.03 9.68 -28.24
CA THR A 53 -7.14 9.75 -27.07
C THR A 53 -7.93 10.07 -25.79
N LEU A 54 -8.90 10.97 -25.84
CA LEU A 54 -9.76 11.27 -24.70
C LEU A 54 -10.60 10.06 -24.28
N THR A 55 -11.12 9.29 -25.24
CA THR A 55 -11.84 8.04 -24.93
C THR A 55 -10.91 7.00 -24.32
N GLN A 56 -9.69 6.85 -24.81
CA GLN A 56 -8.71 5.92 -24.24
C GLN A 56 -8.32 6.31 -22.81
N LEU A 57 -8.01 7.59 -22.57
CA LEU A 57 -7.68 8.10 -21.24
C LEU A 57 -8.81 7.88 -20.23
N GLN A 58 -10.07 8.00 -20.65
CA GLN A 58 -11.21 7.69 -19.78
C GLN A 58 -11.23 6.21 -19.37
N HIS A 59 -10.95 5.29 -20.30
CA HIS A 59 -10.85 3.86 -19.97
C HIS A 59 -9.67 3.56 -19.05
N ASP A 60 -8.51 4.16 -19.32
CA ASP A 60 -7.31 3.95 -18.51
C ASP A 60 -7.53 4.45 -17.07
N VAL A 61 -8.15 5.63 -16.90
CA VAL A 61 -8.50 6.18 -15.58
C VAL A 61 -9.50 5.28 -14.85
N ALA A 62 -10.50 4.74 -15.54
CA ALA A 62 -11.45 3.80 -14.93
C ALA A 62 -10.75 2.51 -14.47
N GLY A 63 -9.83 1.96 -15.28
CA GLY A 63 -9.03 0.80 -14.90
C GLY A 63 -8.12 1.07 -13.69
N LEU A 64 -7.48 2.25 -13.65
CA LEU A 64 -6.67 2.67 -12.50
C LEU A 64 -7.51 2.79 -11.21
N GLN A 65 -8.74 3.32 -11.30
CA GLN A 65 -9.65 3.39 -10.15
C GLN A 65 -10.00 2.00 -9.60
N GLN A 66 -10.28 1.03 -10.48
CA GLN A 66 -10.54 -0.36 -10.08
C GLN A 66 -9.33 -0.99 -9.39
N ASN A 67 -8.13 -0.82 -9.96
CA ASN A 67 -6.90 -1.32 -9.37
C ASN A 67 -6.64 -0.71 -7.99
N MET A 68 -6.88 0.60 -7.84
CA MET A 68 -6.71 1.30 -6.56
C MET A 68 -7.68 0.78 -5.49
N ALA A 69 -8.92 0.48 -5.86
CA ALA A 69 -9.89 -0.15 -4.95
C ALA A 69 -9.44 -1.55 -4.51
N GLY A 70 -8.93 -2.37 -5.44
CA GLY A 70 -8.39 -3.70 -5.13
C GLY A 70 -7.16 -3.64 -4.20
N LEU A 71 -6.27 -2.68 -4.40
CA LEU A 71 -5.13 -2.45 -3.52
C LEU A 71 -5.57 -2.01 -2.11
N GLN A 72 -6.58 -1.15 -1.98
CA GLN A 72 -7.11 -0.75 -0.67
C GLN A 72 -7.71 -1.94 0.09
N GLN A 73 -8.42 -2.83 -0.59
CA GLN A 73 -8.95 -4.06 0.00
C GLN A 73 -7.81 -4.96 0.49
N SER A 74 -6.79 -5.17 -0.34
CA SER A 74 -5.62 -5.99 -0.01
C SER A 74 -4.85 -5.44 1.20
N LEU A 75 -4.64 -4.13 1.26
CA LEU A 75 -3.99 -3.45 2.40
C LEU A 75 -4.81 -3.58 3.69
N SER A 76 -6.15 -3.53 3.57
CA SER A 76 -7.04 -3.70 4.72
C SER A 76 -6.96 -5.13 5.28
N GLY A 77 -6.95 -6.13 4.40
CA GLY A 77 -6.72 -7.54 4.76
C GLY A 77 -5.37 -7.74 5.45
N LEU A 78 -4.28 -7.23 4.84
CA LEU A 78 -2.94 -7.31 5.42
C LEU A 78 -2.86 -6.67 6.82
N ARG A 79 -3.51 -5.52 7.02
CA ARG A 79 -3.60 -4.88 8.34
C ARG A 79 -4.27 -5.80 9.36
N GLN A 80 -5.35 -6.47 8.99
CA GLN A 80 -6.06 -7.39 9.88
C GLN A 80 -5.20 -8.62 10.21
N ASP A 81 -4.48 -9.15 9.23
CA ASP A 81 -3.56 -10.28 9.43
C ASP A 81 -2.43 -9.90 10.40
N VAL A 82 -1.80 -8.74 10.21
CA VAL A 82 -0.74 -8.23 11.11
C VAL A 82 -1.28 -8.01 12.52
N GLN A 83 -2.49 -7.46 12.68
CA GLN A 83 -3.12 -7.31 14.00
C GLN A 83 -3.38 -8.66 14.65
N THR A 84 -3.87 -9.65 13.88
CA THR A 84 -4.12 -11.01 14.36
C THR A 84 -2.82 -11.69 14.80
N LEU A 85 -1.76 -11.57 14.00
CA LEU A 85 -0.43 -12.07 14.35
C LEU A 85 0.11 -11.41 15.61
N GLY A 86 0.02 -10.09 15.72
CA GLY A 86 0.45 -9.35 16.91
C GLY A 86 -0.37 -9.71 18.17
N ALA A 87 -1.66 -9.96 18.03
CA ALA A 87 -2.51 -10.43 19.12
C ALA A 87 -2.16 -11.87 19.54
N ARG A 88 -1.88 -12.76 18.57
CA ARG A 88 -1.38 -14.12 18.86
C ARG A 88 -0.03 -14.09 19.57
N GLN A 89 0.88 -13.21 19.14
CA GLN A 89 2.17 -13.03 19.80
C GLN A 89 2.01 -12.52 21.24
N ARG A 90 1.10 -11.55 21.48
CA ARG A 90 0.81 -11.04 22.82
C ARG A 90 0.10 -12.05 23.72
N ASN A 91 -0.88 -12.79 23.21
CA ASN A 91 -1.59 -13.83 23.95
C ASN A 91 -0.72 -15.09 24.16
N GLY A 92 0.40 -15.23 23.44
CA GLY A 92 1.44 -16.21 23.73
C GLY A 92 2.36 -15.84 24.90
N VAL A 93 2.22 -14.63 25.46
CA VAL A 93 2.92 -14.17 26.67
C VAL A 93 1.88 -13.96 27.78
N CYS A 94 1.25 -15.06 28.21
CA CYS A 94 0.45 -15.05 29.43
C CYS A 94 1.33 -15.50 30.60
N CYS A 95 1.95 -14.52 31.28
CA CYS A 95 2.29 -14.51 32.71
C CYS A 95 3.09 -13.22 33.02
N SER A 96 2.41 -12.12 33.34
CA SER A 96 3.08 -10.94 33.93
C SER A 96 2.18 -10.30 34.96
N SER A 97 2.24 -10.85 36.16
CA SER A 97 2.38 -10.04 37.39
C SER A 97 3.89 -9.94 37.63
N VAL A 98 4.53 -8.88 38.11
CA VAL A 98 4.09 -7.61 38.70
C VAL A 98 5.29 -6.67 38.65
N LEU A 99 5.02 -5.36 38.66
CA LEU A 99 5.98 -4.27 38.86
C LEU A 99 6.78 -4.47 40.15
N LEU A 100 8.12 -4.48 40.09
CA LEU A 100 9.10 -3.89 41.04
C LEU A 100 10.45 -4.64 40.97
N GLY A 101 11.49 -3.96 40.48
CA GLY A 101 12.87 -4.12 40.96
C GLY A 101 13.74 -5.30 40.48
N ALA A 102 13.19 -6.40 39.98
CA ALA A 102 13.97 -7.53 39.46
C ALA A 102 13.66 -7.77 37.99
N VAL A 103 14.67 -8.08 37.16
CA VAL A 103 14.46 -8.40 35.74
C VAL A 103 13.67 -9.71 35.67
N PRO A 104 12.41 -9.70 35.18
CA PRO A 104 11.62 -10.91 35.11
C PRO A 104 12.22 -11.85 34.06
N ILE A 105 12.29 -13.14 34.37
CA ILE A 105 12.70 -14.18 33.43
C ILE A 105 11.60 -14.31 32.38
N GLN A 106 11.96 -14.08 31.12
CA GLN A 106 11.11 -14.47 30.01
C GLN A 106 11.36 -15.94 29.69
N TRP A 107 10.52 -16.79 30.28
CA TRP A 107 10.56 -18.23 30.07
C TRP A 107 10.35 -18.60 28.59
N PRO A 108 11.24 -19.41 27.97
CA PRO A 108 11.08 -19.84 26.58
C PRO A 108 9.79 -20.63 26.33
N HIS A 109 9.40 -20.75 25.06
CA HIS A 109 8.28 -21.60 24.67
C HIS A 109 8.62 -23.08 24.98
N HIS A 110 7.80 -23.74 25.79
CA HIS A 110 7.90 -25.16 26.12
C HIS A 110 6.87 -25.97 25.31
N GLY A 111 7.26 -27.19 24.94
CA GLY A 111 6.65 -27.97 23.87
C GLY A 111 5.34 -28.71 24.19
N GLY A 112 4.32 -28.05 24.77
CA GLY A 112 2.94 -28.54 24.59
C GLY A 112 2.00 -28.59 25.79
N GLY A 113 2.06 -27.64 26.73
CA GLY A 113 1.05 -27.53 27.80
C GLY A 113 1.02 -26.14 28.42
N ALA A 114 -0.03 -25.82 29.18
CA ALA A 114 0.00 -24.64 30.05
C ALA A 114 1.01 -24.87 31.18
N MET A 115 1.82 -23.87 31.51
CA MET A 115 2.67 -23.96 32.70
C MET A 115 1.80 -24.20 33.94
N PRO A 116 2.18 -25.13 34.81
CA PRO A 116 1.53 -25.23 36.11
C PRO A 116 1.78 -23.94 36.89
N ALA A 117 0.80 -23.49 37.68
CA ALA A 117 0.98 -22.30 38.53
C ALA A 117 1.94 -22.57 39.72
N HIS A 118 2.11 -23.85 40.09
CA HIS A 118 2.96 -24.29 41.18
C HIS A 118 3.67 -25.60 40.81
N ILE A 119 4.92 -25.76 41.25
CA ILE A 119 5.68 -27.00 41.18
C ILE A 119 6.05 -27.39 42.61
N ALA A 120 5.75 -28.63 43.00
CA ALA A 120 5.96 -29.13 44.37
C ALA A 120 5.35 -28.22 45.46
N GLY A 121 4.22 -27.56 45.16
CA GLY A 121 3.53 -26.65 46.09
C GLY A 121 4.14 -25.25 46.22
N GLN A 122 5.22 -24.95 45.48
CA GLN A 122 5.83 -23.62 45.42
C GLN A 122 5.48 -22.91 44.10
N PRO A 123 5.32 -21.57 44.10
CA PRO A 123 5.12 -20.80 42.87
C PRO A 123 6.34 -20.91 41.96
N LEU A 124 6.13 -20.71 40.65
CA LEU A 124 7.24 -20.70 39.70
C LEU A 124 8.14 -19.48 39.94
N PRO A 125 9.47 -19.64 39.87
CA PRO A 125 10.38 -18.53 39.98
C PRO A 125 10.19 -17.57 38.79
N ALA A 126 10.03 -16.29 39.11
CA ALA A 126 9.85 -15.20 38.16
C ALA A 126 11.15 -14.45 37.89
N THR A 127 12.19 -14.62 38.71
CA THR A 127 13.46 -13.86 38.63
C THR A 127 14.67 -14.80 38.71
N GLY A 128 15.83 -14.30 38.26
CA GLY A 128 17.10 -15.06 38.34
C GLY A 128 17.46 -15.47 39.77
N ASP A 129 17.27 -14.55 40.72
CA ASP A 129 17.53 -14.77 42.14
C ASP A 129 16.57 -15.81 42.72
N GLU A 130 15.29 -15.77 42.33
CA GLU A 130 14.32 -16.80 42.76
C GLU A 130 14.69 -18.20 42.22
N VAL A 131 15.28 -18.31 41.02
CA VAL A 131 15.81 -19.61 40.54
C VAL A 131 17.01 -20.06 41.38
N GLN A 132 17.85 -19.13 41.83
CA GLN A 132 18.98 -19.44 42.70
C GLN A 132 18.55 -19.86 44.10
N GLU A 133 17.39 -19.41 44.57
CA GLU A 133 16.81 -19.80 45.86
C GLU A 133 15.87 -21.02 45.75
N ALA A 134 15.35 -21.32 44.55
CA ALA A 134 14.38 -22.38 44.30
C ALA A 134 14.87 -23.76 44.75
N THR A 135 13.97 -24.54 45.36
CA THR A 135 14.27 -25.90 45.82
C THR A 135 14.54 -26.86 44.66
N ALA A 136 15.27 -27.95 44.92
CA ALA A 136 15.57 -28.95 43.89
C ALA A 136 14.32 -29.47 43.15
N PRO A 137 13.20 -29.80 43.81
CA PRO A 137 11.98 -30.22 43.13
C PRO A 137 11.41 -29.17 42.16
N VAL A 138 11.53 -27.88 42.48
CA VAL A 138 11.06 -26.78 41.61
C VAL A 138 11.95 -26.67 40.37
N VAL A 139 13.26 -26.68 40.56
CA VAL A 139 14.24 -26.62 39.45
C VAL A 139 14.11 -27.84 38.54
N ASP A 140 13.96 -29.03 39.12
CA ASP A 140 13.82 -30.29 38.38
C ASP A 140 12.48 -30.38 37.62
N GLY A 141 11.39 -29.88 38.23
CA GLY A 141 10.10 -29.78 37.55
C GLY A 141 10.15 -28.81 36.37
N MET A 142 10.81 -27.65 36.53
CA MET A 142 11.00 -26.68 35.44
C MET A 142 11.84 -27.27 34.30
N LEU A 143 12.99 -27.88 34.60
CA LEU A 143 13.83 -28.53 33.57
C LEU A 143 13.05 -29.61 32.81
N SER A 144 12.24 -30.40 33.53
CA SER A 144 11.39 -31.43 32.92
C SER A 144 10.35 -30.87 31.94
N LEU A 145 9.76 -29.70 32.23
CA LEU A 145 8.82 -29.03 31.32
C LEU A 145 9.46 -28.62 29.98
N TYR A 146 10.76 -28.33 30.01
CA TYR A 146 11.55 -28.00 28.82
C TYR A 146 12.22 -29.21 28.16
N GLY A 147 12.01 -30.43 28.69
CA GLY A 147 12.70 -31.63 28.23
C GLY A 147 14.22 -31.59 28.49
N LEU A 148 14.66 -30.78 29.45
CA LEU A 148 16.06 -30.68 29.85
C LEU A 148 16.41 -31.73 30.93
N PRO A 149 17.69 -32.12 31.05
CA PRO A 149 18.13 -33.06 32.08
C PRO A 149 17.78 -32.57 33.49
N ALA A 150 17.03 -33.38 34.25
CA ALA A 150 16.58 -33.08 35.61
C ALA A 150 16.98 -34.18 36.61
N GLY A 151 16.92 -33.88 37.89
CA GLY A 151 17.19 -34.81 38.98
C GLY A 151 18.68 -34.99 39.30
N SER A 152 19.00 -35.84 40.27
CA SER A 152 20.38 -36.03 40.76
C SER A 152 21.36 -36.57 39.71
N SER A 153 20.85 -37.22 38.65
CA SER A 153 21.65 -37.70 37.52
C SER A 153 22.09 -36.58 36.57
N ALA A 154 21.46 -35.40 36.62
CA ALA A 154 21.75 -34.25 35.77
C ALA A 154 22.78 -33.27 36.38
N GLY A 155 23.50 -33.69 37.43
CA GLY A 155 24.46 -32.86 38.16
C GLY A 155 23.91 -32.32 39.48
N GLY A 156 24.70 -31.52 40.21
CA GLY A 156 24.28 -30.90 41.46
C GLY A 156 23.25 -29.78 41.25
N LEU A 157 22.55 -29.38 42.32
CA LEU A 157 21.53 -28.34 42.26
C LEU A 157 22.04 -27.01 41.66
N PRO A 158 23.26 -26.51 41.98
CA PRO A 158 23.81 -25.32 41.34
C PRO A 158 23.94 -25.47 39.82
N GLN A 159 24.45 -26.62 39.34
CA GLN A 159 24.60 -26.88 37.91
C GLN A 159 23.24 -26.91 37.20
N ARG A 160 22.21 -27.47 37.84
CA ARG A 160 20.86 -27.52 37.29
C ARG A 160 20.18 -26.15 37.26
N ARG A 161 20.42 -25.30 38.27
CA ARG A 161 19.99 -23.90 38.26
C ARG A 161 20.67 -23.10 37.15
N THR A 162 21.97 -23.25 36.99
CA THR A 162 22.71 -22.64 35.88
C THR A 162 22.19 -23.10 34.53
N ALA A 163 21.90 -24.39 34.37
CA ALA A 163 21.32 -24.93 33.13
C ALA A 163 19.92 -24.33 32.85
N LEU A 164 19.08 -24.18 33.87
CA LEU A 164 17.75 -23.58 33.74
C LEU A 164 17.83 -22.08 33.38
N LEU A 165 18.76 -21.34 34.00
CA LEU A 165 18.99 -19.92 33.70
C LEU A 165 19.56 -19.73 32.29
N ALA A 166 20.53 -20.56 31.91
CA ALA A 166 21.11 -20.54 30.56
C ALA A 166 20.07 -20.84 29.50
N HIS A 167 19.13 -21.77 29.76
CA HIS A 167 18.00 -22.03 28.87
C HIS A 167 17.11 -20.80 28.69
N ALA A 168 16.90 -20.01 29.76
CA ALA A 168 16.17 -18.75 29.70
C ALA A 168 17.00 -17.56 29.16
N GLY A 169 18.22 -17.81 28.65
CA GLY A 169 19.10 -16.78 28.09
C GLY A 169 19.81 -15.91 29.16
N ILE A 170 19.80 -16.34 30.42
CA ILE A 170 20.44 -15.65 31.54
C ILE A 170 21.74 -16.39 31.88
N TYR A 171 22.87 -15.68 31.73
CA TYR A 171 24.19 -16.19 32.07
C TYR A 171 24.63 -15.54 33.38
N VAL A 172 24.93 -16.38 34.39
CA VAL A 172 25.36 -15.98 35.74
C VAL A 172 26.75 -16.53 35.99
#